data_AF-A0A644Y414-F1
#
_entry.id   AF-A0A644Y414-F1
#
_cell.length_a   1.000
_cell.length_b   1.000
_cell.length_c   1.000
_cell.angle_alpha   90.00
_cell.angle_beta   90.00
_cell.angle_gamma   90.00
#
_symmetry.space_group_name_H-M   'P 1'
#
loop_
_entity.id
_entity.type
_entity.pdbx_description
1 polymer ?
#
loop_
_entity_poly.entity_id
_entity_poly.type
_entity_poly.pdbx_seq_one_letter_code
_entity_poly.pdbx_strand_id
1 'polypeptide(L)'
;MNKNCIRVVLKIIGFLFALQLLRIGIKSVCLLAIERADFTDRVASLIAMVLLTALMLLAARLKKIKFSVFPKHLGAGYIVFTIIAASLLISTPLLTKDSSAASIVLLIYSAIVTPVFEELIFREFVWNKLSMVFKKEWNTYIVVTLLFAVWHLGYVDAIAFRIETGLINAMVWKMITGLCFGVVLGALRLKTKNSYSTMLLHGMLNIFGR
;
A
#
# COMPACT_ATOMS: atom_id res chain seq x y z
N MET A 1 -20.41 14.56 -13.49
CA MET A 1 -19.38 14.85 -12.46
C MET A 1 -18.92 16.29 -12.63
N ASN A 2 -18.76 17.10 -11.57
CA ASN A 2 -18.37 18.52 -11.67
C ASN A 2 -16.98 18.65 -12.34
N LYS A 3 -16.75 19.65 -13.20
CA LYS A 3 -15.45 19.95 -13.85
C LYS A 3 -14.29 20.00 -12.84
N ASN A 4 -14.53 20.55 -11.64
CA ASN A 4 -13.52 20.59 -10.58
C ASN A 4 -13.15 19.18 -10.06
N CYS A 5 -14.13 18.30 -9.93
CA CYS A 5 -13.91 16.92 -9.48
C CYS A 5 -13.07 16.13 -10.50
N ILE A 6 -13.40 16.23 -11.80
CA ILE A 6 -12.62 15.60 -12.88
C ILE A 6 -11.15 16.06 -12.81
N ARG A 7 -10.92 17.38 -12.67
CA ARG A 7 -9.57 17.95 -12.56
C ARG A 7 -8.80 17.38 -11.36
N VAL A 8 -9.43 17.22 -10.21
CA VAL A 8 -8.78 16.65 -9.01
C VAL A 8 -8.45 15.16 -9.20
N VAL A 9 -9.37 14.37 -9.77
CA VAL A 9 -9.13 12.96 -10.07
C VAL A 9 -7.95 12.81 -11.05
N LEU A 10 -7.89 13.60 -12.11
CA LEU A 10 -6.77 13.57 -13.06
C LEU A 10 -5.43 13.94 -12.40
N LYS A 11 -5.41 14.93 -11.50
CA LYS A 11 -4.20 15.27 -10.73
C LYS A 11 -3.76 14.12 -9.82
N ILE A 12 -4.71 13.41 -9.22
CA ILE A 12 -4.43 12.23 -8.40
C ILE A 12 -3.83 11.13 -9.28
N ILE A 13 -4.43 10.82 -10.42
CA ILE A 13 -3.89 9.81 -11.35
C ILE A 13 -2.47 10.17 -11.78
N GLY A 14 -2.22 11.43 -12.16
CA GLY A 14 -0.87 11.89 -12.50
C GLY A 14 0.12 11.77 -11.35
N PHE A 15 -0.31 12.08 -10.11
CA PHE A 15 0.52 11.88 -8.92
C PHE A 15 0.84 10.41 -8.67
N LEU A 16 -0.15 9.51 -8.75
CA LEU A 16 0.04 8.08 -8.56
C LEU A 16 0.99 7.50 -9.63
N PHE A 17 0.83 7.92 -10.88
CA PHE A 17 1.72 7.52 -11.96
C PHE A 17 3.17 7.98 -11.72
N ALA A 18 3.36 9.26 -11.36
CA ALA A 18 4.68 9.78 -11.00
C ALA A 18 5.30 9.02 -9.82
N LEU A 19 4.50 8.65 -8.81
CA LEU A 19 4.97 7.90 -7.65
C LEU A 19 5.43 6.48 -8.02
N GLN A 20 4.74 5.81 -8.95
CA GLN A 20 5.18 4.51 -9.47
C GLN A 20 6.47 4.63 -10.28
N LEU A 21 6.61 5.65 -11.13
CA LEU A 21 7.85 5.88 -11.87
C LEU A 21 9.03 6.17 -10.93
N LEU A 22 8.82 6.97 -9.87
CA LEU A 22 9.83 7.20 -8.85
C LEU A 22 10.21 5.92 -8.11
N ARG A 23 9.23 5.08 -7.76
CA ARG A 23 9.49 3.78 -7.12
C ARG A 23 10.38 2.91 -7.99
N ILE A 24 10.04 2.79 -9.28
CA ILE A 24 10.82 2.02 -10.27
C ILE A 24 12.21 2.63 -10.43
N GLY A 25 12.32 3.96 -10.57
CA GLY A 25 13.59 4.66 -10.72
C GLY A 25 14.54 4.46 -9.54
N ILE A 26 14.05 4.62 -8.30
CA ILE A 26 14.85 4.38 -7.08
C ILE A 26 15.30 2.92 -7.02
N LYS A 27 14.38 1.98 -7.30
CA LYS A 27 14.69 0.55 -7.36
C LYS A 27 15.79 0.26 -8.39
N SER A 28 15.68 0.81 -9.59
CA SER A 28 16.69 0.66 -10.64
C SER A 28 18.05 1.20 -10.22
N VAL A 29 18.10 2.35 -9.54
CA VAL A 29 19.36 2.90 -9.00
C VAL A 29 19.98 1.96 -7.96
N CYS A 30 19.18 1.39 -7.05
CA CYS A 30 19.68 0.40 -6.09
C CYS A 30 20.29 -0.84 -6.76
N LEU A 31 19.76 -1.24 -7.91
CA LEU A 31 20.20 -2.41 -8.67
C LEU A 31 21.37 -2.13 -9.63
N LEU A 32 21.87 -0.90 -9.73
CA LEU A 32 23.08 -0.61 -10.53
C LEU A 32 24.35 -1.20 -9.90
N ALA A 33 24.36 -1.36 -8.58
CA ALA A 33 25.53 -1.80 -7.81
C ALA A 33 25.48 -3.28 -7.39
N ILE A 34 24.38 -3.99 -7.68
CA ILE A 34 24.11 -5.33 -7.15
C ILE A 34 23.44 -6.18 -8.25
N GLU A 35 23.84 -7.45 -8.36
CA GLU A 35 23.20 -8.40 -9.27
C GLU A 35 21.70 -8.54 -8.96
N ARG A 36 20.88 -8.51 -10.01
CA ARG A 36 19.43 -8.60 -9.88
C ARG A 36 18.99 -10.06 -9.68
N ALA A 37 18.83 -10.45 -8.42
CA ALA A 37 18.18 -11.68 -7.97
C ALA A 37 16.83 -11.39 -7.29
N ASP A 38 16.01 -12.43 -7.07
CA ASP A 38 14.67 -12.32 -6.49
C ASP A 38 14.63 -11.53 -5.17
N PHE A 39 15.55 -11.86 -4.26
CA PHE A 39 15.69 -11.21 -2.96
C PHE A 39 16.10 -9.74 -3.12
N THR A 40 17.15 -9.46 -3.90
CA THR A 40 17.66 -8.10 -4.12
C THR A 40 16.64 -7.19 -4.80
N ASP A 41 15.80 -7.73 -5.71
CA ASP A 41 14.72 -7.00 -6.38
C ASP A 41 13.62 -6.55 -5.39
N ARG A 42 13.28 -7.41 -4.41
CA ARG A 42 12.35 -7.06 -3.33
C ARG A 42 12.96 -6.08 -2.33
N VAL A 43 14.23 -6.26 -1.97
CA VAL A 43 14.93 -5.34 -1.06
C VAL A 43 15.04 -3.95 -1.68
N ALA A 44 15.39 -3.84 -2.97
CA ALA A 44 15.39 -2.56 -3.68
C ALA A 44 13.99 -1.92 -3.71
N SER A 45 12.94 -2.73 -3.89
CA SER A 45 11.55 -2.25 -3.82
C SER A 45 11.16 -1.78 -2.41
N LEU A 46 11.59 -2.49 -1.37
CA LEU A 46 11.43 -2.11 0.03
C LEU A 46 12.07 -0.74 0.29
N ILE A 47 13.33 -0.57 -0.11
CA ILE A 47 14.08 0.68 0.07
C ILE A 47 13.35 1.83 -0.62
N ALA A 48 12.94 1.63 -1.87
CA ALA A 48 12.18 2.63 -2.63
C ALA A 48 10.88 3.04 -1.90
N MET A 49 10.12 2.08 -1.38
CA MET A 49 8.88 2.36 -0.64
C MET A 49 9.14 3.08 0.68
N VAL A 50 10.16 2.70 1.45
CA VAL A 50 10.53 3.37 2.71
C VAL A 50 10.93 4.82 2.44
N LEU A 51 11.78 5.07 1.43
CA LEU A 51 12.21 6.41 1.05
C LEU A 51 11.02 7.28 0.60
N LEU A 52 10.16 6.75 -0.27
CA LEU A 52 8.98 7.48 -0.74
C LEU A 52 7.97 7.74 0.39
N THR A 53 7.79 6.78 1.31
CA THR A 53 6.98 6.97 2.52
C THR A 53 7.52 8.13 3.36
N ALA A 54 8.83 8.14 3.63
CA ALA A 54 9.48 9.20 4.41
C ALA A 54 9.34 10.57 3.73
N LEU A 55 9.57 10.64 2.42
CA LEU A 55 9.39 11.86 1.64
C LEU A 55 7.94 12.34 1.64
N MET A 56 6.97 11.44 1.54
CA MET A 56 5.55 11.78 1.61
C MET A 56 5.17 12.36 2.98
N LEU A 57 5.63 11.73 4.07
CA LEU A 57 5.38 12.21 5.43
C LEU A 57 6.06 13.56 5.68
N LEU A 58 7.28 13.75 5.20
CA LEU A 58 8.00 15.03 5.27
C LEU A 58 7.26 16.12 4.48
N ALA A 59 6.86 15.85 3.24
CA ALA A 59 6.11 16.78 2.42
C ALA A 59 4.74 17.12 3.04
N ALA A 60 4.05 16.14 3.62
CA ALA A 60 2.80 16.35 4.34
C ALA A 60 2.99 17.27 5.54
N ARG A 61 4.06 17.06 6.33
CA ARG A 61 4.42 17.92 7.47
C ARG A 61 4.72 19.36 7.01
N LEU A 62 5.56 19.53 5.98
CA LEU A 62 5.93 20.84 5.44
C LEU A 62 4.72 21.60 4.89
N LYS A 63 3.79 20.90 4.23
CA LYS A 63 2.56 21.48 3.67
C LYS A 63 1.38 21.51 4.66
N LYS A 64 1.60 21.15 5.93
CA LYS A 64 0.58 21.07 6.98
C LYS A 64 -0.65 20.24 6.57
N ILE A 65 -0.45 19.19 5.77
CA ILE A 65 -1.49 18.24 5.40
C ILE A 65 -1.74 17.34 6.62
N LYS A 66 -2.99 17.33 7.10
CA LYS A 66 -3.38 16.48 8.23
C LYS A 66 -3.60 15.04 7.73
N PHE A 67 -2.86 14.10 8.30
CA PHE A 67 -3.15 12.67 8.19
C PHE A 67 -3.79 12.17 9.49
N SER A 68 -4.84 11.38 9.35
CA SER A 68 -5.55 10.70 10.42
C SER A 68 -5.01 9.28 10.55
N VAL A 69 -3.69 9.12 10.65
CA VAL A 69 -3.07 7.79 10.70
C VAL A 69 -3.56 7.01 11.91
N PHE A 70 -3.38 7.57 13.11
CA PHE A 70 -3.76 6.93 14.35
C PHE A 70 -5.21 7.24 14.75
N PRO A 71 -5.89 6.32 15.46
CA PRO A 71 -7.17 6.62 16.06
C PRO A 71 -7.02 7.71 17.13
N LYS A 72 -8.06 8.54 17.31
CA LYS A 72 -8.09 9.55 18.38
C LYS A 72 -8.02 8.94 19.78
N HIS A 73 -8.58 7.74 19.94
CA HIS A 73 -8.58 6.99 21.18
C HIS A 73 -8.18 5.54 20.89
N LEU A 74 -7.11 5.08 21.54
CA LEU A 74 -6.66 3.69 21.50
C LEU A 74 -7.48 2.87 22.51
N GLY A 75 -8.70 2.53 22.15
CA GLY A 75 -9.55 1.63 22.94
C GLY A 75 -9.06 0.18 22.90
N ALA A 76 -9.60 -0.65 23.80
CA ALA A 76 -9.24 -2.07 23.91
C ALA A 76 -9.33 -2.84 22.57
N GLY A 77 -10.32 -2.52 21.73
CA GLY A 77 -10.44 -3.14 20.40
C GLY A 77 -9.24 -2.87 19.48
N TYR A 78 -8.64 -1.68 19.53
CA TYR A 78 -7.41 -1.41 18.78
C TYR A 78 -6.24 -2.20 19.35
N ILE A 79 -6.09 -2.24 20.68
CA ILE A 79 -5.02 -2.99 21.33
C ILE A 79 -5.10 -4.47 20.96
N VAL A 80 -6.27 -5.08 21.08
CA VAL A 80 -6.51 -6.48 20.68
C VAL A 80 -6.19 -6.69 19.21
N PHE A 81 -6.64 -5.79 18.32
CA PHE A 81 -6.38 -5.92 16.89
C PHE A 81 -4.89 -5.80 16.54
N THR A 82 -4.17 -4.89 17.20
CA THR A 82 -2.71 -4.76 17.09
C THR A 82 -1.99 -6.00 17.60
N ILE A 83 -2.42 -6.56 18.74
CA ILE A 83 -1.85 -7.79 19.29
C ILE A 83 -2.07 -8.95 18.32
N ILE A 84 -3.26 -9.09 17.73
CA ILE A 84 -3.54 -10.14 16.74
C ILE A 84 -2.61 -9.99 15.53
N ALA A 85 -2.50 -8.78 14.97
CA ALA A 85 -1.62 -8.52 13.83
C ALA A 85 -0.14 -8.79 14.16
N ALA A 86 0.33 -8.36 15.33
CA ALA A 86 1.70 -8.60 15.80
C ALA A 86 1.96 -10.09 16.03
N SER A 87 1.04 -10.82 16.67
CA SER A 87 1.13 -12.25 16.90
C SER A 87 1.18 -13.03 15.59
N LEU A 88 0.38 -12.65 14.59
CA LEU A 88 0.45 -13.25 13.25
C LEU A 88 1.81 -13.01 12.61
N LEU A 89 2.33 -11.78 12.68
CA LEU A 89 3.63 -11.44 12.12
C LEU A 89 4.77 -12.25 12.78
N ILE A 90 4.76 -12.37 14.11
CA ILE A 90 5.79 -13.07 14.89
C ILE A 90 5.68 -14.59 14.72
N SER A 91 4.46 -15.13 14.63
CA SER A 91 4.25 -16.58 14.47
C SER A 91 4.48 -17.06 13.04
N THR A 92 4.40 -16.19 12.03
CA THR A 92 4.54 -16.59 10.62
C THR A 92 5.82 -17.39 10.34
N PRO A 93 7.04 -16.95 10.73
CA PRO A 93 8.25 -17.74 10.50
C PRO A 93 8.23 -19.13 11.14
N LEU A 94 7.58 -19.27 12.30
CA LEU A 94 7.42 -20.54 13.01
C LEU A 94 6.46 -21.46 12.26
N LEU A 95 5.35 -20.91 11.77
CA LEU A 95 4.32 -21.65 11.03
C LEU A 95 4.81 -22.10 9.64
N THR A 96 5.57 -21.24 8.95
CA THR A 96 6.17 -21.57 7.64
C THR A 96 7.45 -22.38 7.75
N LYS A 97 7.96 -22.60 8.98
CA LYS A 97 9.24 -23.26 9.26
C LYS A 97 10.43 -22.62 8.52
N ASP A 98 10.35 -21.31 8.29
CA ASP A 98 11.38 -20.54 7.61
C ASP A 98 11.68 -19.27 8.40
N SER A 99 12.71 -19.38 9.24
CA SER A 99 13.23 -18.30 10.09
C SER A 99 14.50 -17.67 9.51
N SER A 100 14.76 -17.84 8.21
CA SER A 100 15.92 -17.21 7.58
C SER A 100 15.80 -15.69 7.62
N ALA A 101 16.94 -15.00 7.76
CA ALA A 101 16.97 -13.53 7.75
C ALA A 101 16.33 -12.96 6.48
N ALA A 102 16.55 -13.61 5.34
CA ALA A 102 15.94 -13.24 4.06
C ALA A 102 14.40 -13.31 4.14
N SER A 103 13.84 -14.41 4.62
CA SER A 103 12.38 -14.59 4.70
C SER A 103 11.71 -13.64 5.69
N ILE A 104 12.39 -13.29 6.80
CA ILE A 104 11.96 -12.27 7.75
C ILE A 104 11.95 -10.88 7.10
N VAL A 105 13.02 -10.50 6.38
CA VAL A 105 13.06 -9.21 5.67
C VAL A 105 11.93 -9.12 4.65
N LEU A 106 11.70 -10.19 3.90
CA LEU A 106 10.63 -10.25 2.91
C LEU A 106 9.23 -10.27 3.56
N LEU A 107 9.10 -10.79 4.79
CA LEU A 107 7.86 -10.71 5.59
C LEU A 107 7.58 -9.27 6.02
N ILE A 108 8.59 -8.56 6.52
CA ILE A 108 8.47 -7.14 6.89
C ILE A 108 8.12 -6.32 5.64
N TYR A 109 8.75 -6.61 4.50
CA TYR A 109 8.43 -5.97 3.23
C TYR A 109 6.95 -6.12 2.87
N SER A 110 6.42 -7.35 2.91
CA SER A 110 5.06 -7.64 2.46
C SER A 110 4.00 -7.23 3.48
N ALA A 111 4.22 -7.47 4.77
CA ALA A 111 3.21 -7.30 5.82
C ALA A 111 3.27 -5.95 6.53
N ILE A 112 4.34 -5.17 6.38
CA ILE A 112 4.48 -3.85 7.02
C ILE A 112 4.73 -2.77 5.97
N VAL A 113 5.85 -2.86 5.24
CA VAL A 113 6.30 -1.74 4.39
C VAL A 113 5.31 -1.46 3.26
N THR A 114 4.89 -2.49 2.54
CA THR A 114 3.93 -2.35 1.44
C THR A 114 2.58 -1.81 1.94
N PRO A 115 1.92 -2.39 2.97
CA PRO A 115 0.71 -1.84 3.56
C PRO A 115 0.85 -0.40 4.03
N VAL A 116 1.91 -0.05 4.76
CA VAL A 116 2.10 1.31 5.26
C VAL A 116 2.22 2.30 4.10
N PHE A 117 3.03 1.98 3.10
CA PHE A 117 3.21 2.82 1.91
C PHE A 117 1.88 3.03 1.18
N GLU A 118 1.16 1.95 0.89
CA GLU A 118 -0.08 2.02 0.13
C GLU A 118 -1.22 2.68 0.92
N GLU A 119 -1.39 2.36 2.20
CA GLU A 119 -2.47 2.94 3.01
C GLU A 119 -2.26 4.45 3.23
N LEU A 120 -1.03 4.93 3.37
CA LEU A 120 -0.76 6.38 3.42
C LEU A 120 -1.10 7.09 2.11
N ILE A 121 -0.87 6.43 0.97
CA ILE A 121 -1.28 6.98 -0.33
C ILE A 121 -2.80 7.00 -0.43
N PHE A 122 -3.45 5.85 -0.26
CA PHE A 122 -4.85 5.70 -0.65
C PHE A 122 -5.84 6.14 0.44
N ARG A 123 -5.60 5.78 1.71
CA ARG A 123 -6.54 6.01 2.82
C ARG A 123 -6.28 7.32 3.55
N GLU A 124 -5.12 7.94 3.32
CA GLU A 124 -4.81 9.29 3.79
C GLU A 124 -4.78 10.30 2.64
N PHE A 125 -3.76 10.30 1.78
CA PHE A 125 -3.61 11.36 0.78
C PHE A 125 -4.76 11.42 -0.23
N VAL A 126 -5.03 10.33 -0.95
CA VAL A 126 -6.05 10.27 -2.01
C VAL A 126 -7.44 10.43 -1.40
N TRP A 127 -7.75 9.71 -0.32
CA TRP A 127 -9.02 9.81 0.38
C TRP A 127 -9.34 11.25 0.80
N ASN A 128 -8.40 11.93 1.47
CA ASN A 128 -8.60 13.29 1.95
C ASN A 128 -8.72 14.30 0.80
N LYS A 129 -8.05 14.07 -0.34
CA LYS A 129 -8.20 14.91 -1.54
C LYS A 129 -9.56 14.75 -2.20
N LEU A 130 -10.06 13.52 -2.29
CA LEU A 130 -11.35 13.22 -2.90
C LEU A 130 -12.54 13.62 -2.02
N SER A 131 -12.43 13.47 -0.69
CA SER A 131 -13.49 13.88 0.25
C SER A 131 -13.76 15.39 0.25
N MET A 132 -12.80 16.21 -0.19
CA MET A 132 -13.01 17.66 -0.37
C MET A 132 -13.86 18.00 -1.61
N VAL A 133 -13.94 17.11 -2.60
CA VAL A 133 -14.66 17.39 -3.87
C VAL A 133 -15.92 16.56 -4.06
N PHE A 134 -16.02 15.41 -3.39
CA PHE A 134 -17.22 14.59 -3.39
C PHE A 134 -18.15 14.94 -2.25
N LYS A 135 -19.43 15.16 -2.55
CA LYS A 135 -20.47 15.43 -1.55
C LYS A 135 -20.76 14.23 -0.65
N LYS A 136 -20.70 13.02 -1.21
CA LYS A 136 -21.00 11.77 -0.52
C LYS A 136 -19.70 11.00 -0.30
N GLU A 137 -19.42 10.63 0.94
CA GLU A 137 -18.22 9.86 1.30
C GLU A 137 -18.17 8.50 0.56
N TRP A 138 -19.33 7.93 0.24
CA TRP A 138 -19.44 6.71 -0.57
C TRP A 138 -18.79 6.84 -1.96
N ASN A 139 -18.82 8.04 -2.56
CA ASN A 139 -18.16 8.26 -3.85
C ASN A 139 -16.63 8.26 -3.69
N THR A 140 -16.11 8.81 -2.59
CA THR A 140 -14.69 8.71 -2.24
C THR A 140 -14.29 7.25 -2.07
N TYR A 141 -15.08 6.48 -1.33
CA TYR A 141 -14.85 5.05 -1.12
C TYR A 141 -14.73 4.28 -2.44
N ILE A 142 -15.71 4.44 -3.35
CA ILE A 142 -15.71 3.77 -4.66
C ILE A 142 -14.47 4.17 -5.47
N VAL A 143 -14.20 5.47 -5.60
CA VAL A 143 -13.10 5.96 -6.46
C VAL A 143 -11.74 5.56 -5.90
N VAL A 144 -11.52 5.65 -4.58
CA VAL A 144 -10.28 5.19 -3.95
C VAL A 144 -10.08 3.69 -4.17
N THR A 145 -11.16 2.90 -4.05
CA THR A 145 -11.12 1.44 -4.27
C THR A 145 -10.71 1.09 -5.70
N LEU A 146 -11.29 1.77 -6.71
CA LEU A 146 -10.93 1.56 -8.11
C LEU A 146 -9.49 2.01 -8.42
N LEU A 147 -9.07 3.16 -7.89
CA LEU A 147 -7.70 3.63 -8.04
C LEU A 147 -6.69 2.69 -7.37
N PHE A 148 -7.04 2.13 -6.21
CA PHE A 148 -6.23 1.15 -5.51
C PHE A 148 -6.13 -0.17 -6.28
N ALA A 149 -7.21 -0.63 -6.94
CA ALA A 149 -7.13 -1.78 -7.83
C ALA A 149 -6.16 -1.53 -9.01
N VAL A 150 -6.33 -0.41 -9.71
CA VAL A 150 -5.46 -0.03 -10.85
C VAL A 150 -4.01 0.19 -10.43
N TRP A 151 -3.77 0.70 -9.22
CA TRP A 151 -2.42 0.89 -8.67
C TRP A 151 -1.57 -0.37 -8.70
N HIS A 152 -2.18 -1.53 -8.53
CA HIS A 152 -1.49 -2.81 -8.53
C HIS A 152 -0.84 -3.15 -9.88
N LEU A 153 -1.32 -2.54 -10.97
CA LEU A 153 -0.67 -2.64 -12.29
C LEU A 153 0.74 -2.03 -12.29
N GLY A 154 0.99 -1.05 -11.42
CA GLY A 154 2.29 -0.42 -11.27
C GLY A 154 3.38 -1.34 -10.73
N TYR A 155 3.05 -2.55 -10.27
CA TYR A 155 4.01 -3.59 -9.87
C TYR A 155 4.44 -4.53 -11.01
N VAL A 156 4.06 -4.21 -12.25
CA VAL A 156 4.40 -5.02 -13.43
C VAL A 156 5.90 -5.26 -13.57
N ASP A 157 6.75 -4.29 -13.20
CA ASP A 157 8.22 -4.42 -13.25
C ASP A 157 8.76 -5.57 -12.38
N ALA A 158 8.14 -5.78 -11.22
CA ALA A 158 8.54 -6.79 -10.25
C ALA A 158 7.95 -8.17 -10.59
N ILE A 159 6.76 -8.20 -11.20
CA ILE A 159 6.07 -9.44 -11.60
C ILE A 159 6.66 -9.98 -12.91
N ALA A 160 6.90 -9.11 -13.90
CA ALA A 160 7.52 -9.48 -15.17
C ALA A 160 8.93 -10.05 -14.97
N PHE A 161 9.62 -9.69 -13.89
CA PHE A 161 10.91 -10.26 -13.54
C PHE A 161 10.83 -11.71 -13.03
N ARG A 162 9.67 -12.15 -12.51
CA ARG A 162 9.49 -13.46 -11.85
C ARG A 162 8.74 -14.47 -12.71
N ILE A 163 8.04 -13.99 -13.73
CA ILE A 163 7.11 -14.79 -14.51
C ILE A 163 7.51 -14.70 -15.98
N GLU A 164 7.86 -15.84 -16.56
CA GLU A 164 8.25 -15.94 -17.98
C GLU A 164 7.03 -15.92 -18.91
N THR A 165 5.92 -16.58 -18.51
CA THR A 165 4.70 -16.69 -19.33
C THR A 165 3.44 -16.34 -18.54
N GLY A 166 2.44 -15.73 -19.18
CA GLY A 166 1.16 -15.43 -18.52
C GLY A 166 1.15 -14.14 -17.70
N LEU A 167 2.07 -13.21 -17.96
CA LEU A 167 2.15 -11.91 -17.27
C LEU A 167 0.81 -11.17 -17.25
N ILE A 168 0.09 -11.11 -18.38
CA ILE A 168 -1.22 -10.45 -18.45
C ILE A 168 -2.20 -11.06 -17.45
N ASN A 169 -2.29 -12.39 -17.38
CA ASN A 169 -3.16 -13.09 -16.45
C ASN A 169 -2.76 -12.79 -14.99
N ALA A 170 -1.45 -12.82 -14.69
CA ALA A 170 -0.95 -12.47 -13.36
C ALA A 170 -1.31 -11.02 -12.97
N MET A 171 -1.21 -10.08 -13.90
CA MET A 171 -1.58 -8.67 -13.65
C MET A 171 -3.09 -8.48 -13.46
N VAL A 172 -3.92 -9.23 -14.21
CA VAL A 172 -5.38 -9.23 -14.02
C VAL A 172 -5.75 -9.73 -12.63
N TRP A 173 -5.20 -10.88 -12.21
CA TRP A 173 -5.42 -11.40 -10.86
C TRP A 173 -4.90 -10.45 -9.77
N LYS A 174 -3.74 -9.82 -9.99
CA LYS A 174 -3.21 -8.80 -9.08
C LYS A 174 -4.17 -7.62 -8.91
N MET A 175 -4.78 -7.15 -10.01
CA MET A 175 -5.77 -6.07 -9.98
C MET A 175 -7.07 -6.51 -9.29
N ILE A 176 -7.53 -7.74 -9.53
CA ILE A 176 -8.72 -8.31 -8.86
C ILE A 176 -8.50 -8.43 -7.34
N THR A 177 -7.36 -8.97 -6.92
CA THR A 177 -6.99 -9.04 -5.49
C THR A 177 -6.91 -7.64 -4.88
N GLY A 178 -6.29 -6.69 -5.60
CA GLY A 178 -6.26 -5.28 -5.21
C GLY A 178 -7.66 -4.68 -5.07
N LEU A 179 -8.60 -5.03 -5.94
CA LEU A 179 -10.00 -4.59 -5.83
C LEU A 179 -10.67 -5.17 -4.57
N CYS A 180 -10.52 -6.47 -4.32
CA CYS A 180 -11.07 -7.13 -3.12
C CYS A 180 -10.52 -6.51 -1.83
N PHE A 181 -9.21 -6.30 -1.77
CA PHE A 181 -8.56 -5.61 -0.64
C PHE A 181 -9.06 -4.16 -0.56
N GLY A 182 -9.19 -3.50 -1.70
CA GLY A 182 -9.75 -2.16 -1.87
C GLY A 182 -11.08 -1.99 -1.14
N VAL A 183 -12.02 -2.90 -1.41
CA VAL A 183 -13.35 -2.97 -0.80
C VAL A 183 -13.26 -3.15 0.71
N VAL A 184 -12.54 -4.18 1.18
CA VAL A 184 -12.46 -4.50 2.62
C VAL A 184 -11.79 -3.38 3.41
N LEU A 185 -10.64 -2.90 2.95
CA LEU A 185 -9.87 -1.85 3.62
C LEU A 185 -10.58 -0.49 3.53
N GLY A 186 -11.24 -0.19 2.41
CA GLY A 186 -12.06 1.01 2.27
C GLY A 186 -13.28 1.02 3.19
N ALA A 187 -13.96 -0.13 3.34
CA ALA A 187 -15.06 -0.28 4.29
C ALA A 187 -14.59 -0.10 5.74
N LEU A 188 -13.42 -0.65 6.08
CA LEU A 188 -12.81 -0.42 7.39
C LEU A 188 -12.49 1.07 7.60
N ARG A 189 -11.90 1.75 6.60
CA ARG A 189 -11.64 3.21 6.66
C ARG A 189 -12.91 4.04 6.85
N LEU A 190 -14.03 3.64 6.23
CA LEU A 190 -15.33 4.29 6.44
C LEU A 190 -15.79 4.18 7.89
N LYS A 191 -15.56 3.04 8.53
CA LYS A 191 -15.95 2.78 9.92
C LYS A 191 -15.04 3.46 10.93
N THR A 192 -13.73 3.35 10.75
CA THR A 192 -12.73 3.75 11.78
C THR A 192 -12.22 5.17 11.61
N LYS A 193 -12.38 5.76 10.42
CA LYS A 193 -11.91 7.09 10.04
C LYS A 193 -10.39 7.31 10.16
N ASN A 194 -9.60 6.24 10.23
CA ASN A 194 -8.13 6.28 10.28
C ASN A 194 -7.51 5.20 9.40
N SER A 195 -6.23 5.37 9.04
CA SER A 195 -5.48 4.37 8.27
C SER A 195 -4.73 3.34 9.12
N TYR A 196 -4.60 3.52 10.44
CA TYR A 196 -3.92 2.55 11.31
C TYR A 196 -4.60 1.18 11.26
N SER A 197 -5.93 1.16 11.39
CA SER A 197 -6.70 -0.07 11.27
C SER A 197 -6.57 -0.73 9.89
N THR A 198 -6.52 0.05 8.83
CA THR A 198 -6.36 -0.49 7.47
C THR A 198 -4.94 -1.01 7.23
N MET A 199 -3.91 -0.36 7.78
CA MET A 199 -2.53 -0.84 7.74
C MET A 199 -2.38 -2.20 8.42
N LEU A 200 -2.95 -2.36 9.62
CA LEU A 200 -2.93 -3.63 10.34
C LEU A 200 -3.66 -4.74 9.57
N LEU A 201 -4.89 -4.47 9.09
CA LEU A 201 -5.66 -5.46 8.35
C LEU A 201 -4.97 -5.84 7.03
N HIS A 202 -4.46 -4.85 6.30
CA HIS A 202 -3.76 -5.07 5.04
C HIS A 202 -2.48 -5.89 5.27
N GLY A 203 -1.72 -5.60 6.33
CA GLY A 203 -0.57 -6.41 6.74
C GLY A 203 -0.95 -7.86 7.00
N MET A 204 -2.01 -8.11 7.76
CA MET A 204 -2.53 -9.45 7.99
C MET A 204 -2.95 -10.16 6.70
N LEU A 205 -3.68 -9.48 5.82
CA LEU A 205 -4.10 -10.04 4.53
C LEU A 205 -2.89 -10.41 3.66
N ASN A 206 -1.82 -9.62 3.67
CA ASN A 206 -0.59 -9.90 2.97
C ASN A 206 0.22 -11.07 3.57
N ILE A 207 0.00 -11.43 4.84
CA ILE A 207 0.58 -12.64 5.41
C ILE A 207 -0.10 -13.88 4.81
N PHE A 208 -1.42 -13.86 4.66
CA PHE A 208 -2.18 -14.98 4.10
C PHE A 208 -2.09 -15.11 2.57
N GLY A 209 -1.91 -14.00 1.86
CA GLY A 209 -1.80 -13.99 0.40
C GLY A 209 -0.39 -14.20 -0.15
N ARG A 210 0.56 -14.59 0.70
CA ARG A 210 1.99 -14.67 0.37
C ARG A 210 2.38 -16.01 -0.26
#